data_AF-F4AXJ4-F1
#
_entry.id   AF-F4AXJ4-F1
#
_cell.length_a   1.000
_cell.length_b   1.000
_cell.length_c   1.000
_cell.angle_alpha   90.00
_cell.angle_beta   90.00
_cell.angle_gamma   90.00
#
_symmetry.space_group_name_H-M   'P 1'
#
loop_
_entity.id
_entity.type
_entity.pdbx_description
1 polymer ?
#
loop_
_entity_poly.entity_id
_entity_poly.type
_entity_poly.pdbx_seq_one_letter_code
_entity_poly.pdbx_strand_id
1 'polypeptide(L)'
;MKDLKICKDELDISNAEIEKAEKIWNTKFPLEYKEFLLENNGGISYPNWPTIPSENNSELWGIERFLSIGDVILQKQYPMTYTLNDIDQEDFEPHNLNKDLLLVFALGERGIYFFHLSENDFGQIYFANYSGGDGIVKVKTKSFKEFLNSLDLWEWSDEEYNPNFKFEKPYCTENKIIQTHLFHTPNNPELGFNRFKEVVEVLCNVQPEEIKNANIPHKYINDISKIEHLIKKGCNTDVLLSSARKSKIIKYLIEQKGLDINKTYKGRYPLQNYLTVGSPNDAKVKYQLLSELLELKIEMDWSVTGNKYDGTPDFPMIEKLKILNEKYLQYEIDEKNWWIKNGKPTGHIPYPKSSFIEKKLGNTNIKTDS
;
A
#
# COMPACT_ATOMS: atom_id res chain seq x y z
N MET A 1 20.34 26.61 -11.68
CA MET A 1 20.16 25.19 -11.35
C MET A 1 19.22 25.16 -10.18
N LYS A 2 18.12 24.40 -10.24
CA LYS A 2 17.20 24.27 -9.12
C LYS A 2 17.84 23.33 -8.10
N ASP A 3 17.85 23.71 -6.84
CA ASP A 3 18.40 22.86 -5.79
C ASP A 3 17.44 21.69 -5.56
N LEU A 4 17.92 20.49 -5.85
CA LEU A 4 17.21 19.24 -5.60
C LEU A 4 17.18 18.98 -4.09
N LYS A 5 15.99 18.74 -3.55
CA LYS A 5 15.79 18.39 -2.15
C LYS A 5 15.32 16.94 -2.05
N ILE A 6 15.90 16.17 -1.14
CA ILE A 6 15.51 14.78 -0.89
C ILE A 6 14.99 14.63 0.54
N CYS A 7 13.80 14.05 0.67
CA CYS A 7 13.29 13.52 1.93
C CYS A 7 13.78 12.08 2.10
N LYS A 8 14.76 11.87 2.98
CA LYS A 8 15.30 10.55 3.29
C LYS A 8 14.29 9.72 4.08
N ASP A 9 14.04 8.51 3.61
CA ASP A 9 13.18 7.53 4.30
C ASP A 9 13.98 6.29 4.75
N GLU A 10 15.31 6.37 4.70
CA GLU A 10 16.24 5.27 4.97
C GLU A 10 17.45 5.72 5.80
N LEU A 11 18.13 4.75 6.42
CA LEU A 11 19.43 5.00 7.05
C LEU A 11 20.50 5.27 6.00
N ASP A 12 21.52 6.04 6.40
CA ASP A 12 22.71 6.24 5.57
C ASP A 12 23.38 4.91 5.24
N ILE A 13 24.01 4.84 4.06
CA ILE A 13 24.63 3.63 3.53
C ILE A 13 26.13 3.78 3.37
N SER A 14 26.86 2.68 3.52
CA SER A 14 28.30 2.64 3.29
C SER A 14 28.67 2.17 1.87
N ASN A 15 29.86 2.57 1.42
CA ASN A 15 30.46 2.03 0.19
C ASN A 15 30.54 0.50 0.19
N ALA A 16 30.83 -0.11 1.34
CA ALA A 16 30.94 -1.56 1.46
C ALA A 16 29.60 -2.28 1.21
N GLU A 17 28.47 -1.63 1.53
CA GLU A 17 27.14 -2.16 1.25
C GLU A 17 26.77 -2.00 -0.22
N ILE A 18 27.11 -0.87 -0.84
CA ILE A 18 26.95 -0.68 -2.29
C ILE A 18 27.80 -1.72 -3.05
N GLU A 19 29.04 -1.98 -2.64
CA GLU A 19 29.89 -3.01 -3.26
C GLU A 19 29.33 -4.42 -3.09
N LYS A 20 28.63 -4.72 -1.99
CA LYS A 20 27.90 -5.99 -1.85
C LYS A 20 26.74 -6.07 -2.83
N ALA A 21 26.02 -4.97 -3.05
CA ALA A 21 24.94 -4.91 -4.03
C ALA A 21 25.45 -5.10 -5.46
N GLU A 22 26.55 -4.42 -5.84
CA GLU A 22 27.20 -4.54 -7.15
C GLU A 22 27.53 -6.00 -7.51
N LYS A 23 27.88 -6.84 -6.53
CA LYS A 23 28.14 -8.27 -6.74
C LYS A 23 26.91 -9.04 -7.22
N ILE A 24 25.70 -8.57 -6.92
CA ILE A 24 24.43 -9.20 -7.36
C ILE A 24 24.25 -9.03 -8.88
N TRP A 25 24.69 -7.90 -9.44
CA TRP A 25 24.67 -7.65 -10.89
C TRP A 25 25.97 -8.07 -11.59
N ASN A 26 26.97 -8.51 -10.82
CA ASN A 26 28.32 -8.78 -11.33
C ASN A 26 28.91 -7.61 -12.14
N THR A 27 28.58 -6.38 -11.76
CA THR A 27 29.03 -5.15 -12.44
C THR A 27 28.98 -3.97 -11.46
N LYS A 28 29.64 -2.87 -11.83
CA LYS A 28 29.63 -1.63 -11.04
C LYS A 28 28.36 -0.83 -11.30
N PHE A 29 27.97 -0.04 -10.32
CA PHE A 29 26.91 0.95 -10.53
C PHE A 29 27.50 2.24 -11.12
N PRO A 30 26.72 3.03 -11.88
CA PRO A 30 27.17 4.34 -12.37
C PRO A 30 27.68 5.21 -11.23
N LEU A 31 28.83 5.86 -11.41
CA LEU A 31 29.51 6.59 -10.33
C LEU A 31 28.60 7.64 -9.67
N GLU A 32 27.92 8.45 -10.48
CA GLU A 32 27.00 9.50 -10.01
C GLU A 32 25.81 8.92 -9.24
N TYR A 33 25.36 7.71 -9.57
CA TYR A 33 24.31 7.04 -8.81
C TYR A 33 24.81 6.52 -7.45
N LYS A 34 26.06 6.04 -7.39
CA LYS A 34 26.70 5.66 -6.12
C LYS A 34 26.85 6.86 -5.19
N GLU A 35 27.29 7.99 -5.72
CA GLU A 35 27.40 9.24 -4.97
C GLU A 35 26.03 9.65 -4.41
N PHE A 36 24.99 9.60 -5.24
CA PHE A 36 23.61 9.85 -4.78
C PHE A 36 23.16 8.89 -3.67
N LEU A 37 23.46 7.59 -3.77
CA LEU A 37 23.14 6.61 -2.74
C LEU A 37 23.87 6.87 -1.44
N LEU A 38 25.15 7.26 -1.48
CA LEU A 38 25.92 7.60 -0.27
C LEU A 38 25.38 8.87 0.41
N GLU A 39 24.94 9.84 -0.37
CA GLU A 39 24.39 11.09 0.15
C GLU A 39 22.96 10.94 0.70
N ASN A 40 22.11 10.16 0.01
CA ASN A 40 20.67 10.14 0.23
C ASN A 40 20.09 8.75 0.54
N ASN A 41 20.66 7.69 -0.02
CA ASN A 41 20.16 6.32 0.00
C ASN A 41 18.66 6.20 -0.38
N GLY A 42 18.28 6.86 -1.47
CA GLY A 42 16.90 6.94 -1.94
C GLY A 42 16.10 8.05 -1.25
N GLY A 43 14.79 8.06 -1.45
CA GLY A 43 13.88 9.07 -0.89
C GLY A 43 12.97 9.73 -1.92
N ILE A 44 12.17 10.67 -1.46
CA ILE A 44 11.27 11.47 -2.31
C ILE A 44 11.99 12.76 -2.68
N SER A 45 11.88 13.21 -3.93
CA SER A 45 12.52 14.44 -4.39
C SER A 45 11.55 15.61 -4.56
N TYR A 46 12.09 16.82 -4.43
CA TYR A 46 11.48 18.05 -4.91
C TYR A 46 12.55 18.90 -5.59
N PRO A 47 12.35 19.33 -6.84
CA PRO A 47 11.31 18.90 -7.78
C PRO A 47 11.41 17.41 -8.14
N ASN A 48 10.41 16.86 -8.84
CA ASN A 48 10.36 15.43 -9.17
C ASN A 48 9.96 15.10 -10.62
N TRP A 49 9.65 16.08 -11.47
CA TRP A 49 9.21 15.84 -12.83
C TRP A 49 10.37 15.95 -13.85
N PRO A 50 10.79 14.88 -14.52
CA PRO A 50 11.87 14.97 -15.51
C PRO A 50 11.43 15.74 -16.76
N THR A 51 12.17 16.80 -17.11
CA THR A 51 11.92 17.63 -18.31
C THR A 51 12.82 17.28 -19.49
N ILE A 52 13.74 16.33 -19.28
CA ILE A 52 14.61 15.86 -20.35
C ILE A 52 13.81 15.03 -21.36
N PRO A 53 14.06 15.17 -22.68
CA PRO A 53 13.32 14.40 -23.66
C PRO A 53 13.67 12.91 -23.59
N SER A 54 12.71 12.09 -23.99
CA SER A 54 12.90 10.67 -24.32
C SER A 54 13.06 10.48 -25.83
N GLU A 55 13.41 9.28 -26.27
CA GLU A 55 13.21 8.88 -27.66
C GLU A 55 11.74 8.98 -28.05
N ASN A 56 11.48 9.29 -29.31
CA ASN A 56 10.14 9.54 -29.86
C ASN A 56 9.31 10.63 -29.14
N ASN A 57 9.92 11.35 -28.17
CA ASN A 57 9.27 12.35 -27.32
C ASN A 57 8.10 11.78 -26.51
N SER A 58 8.18 10.51 -26.13
CA SER A 58 7.22 9.88 -25.23
C SER A 58 7.25 10.55 -23.85
N GLU A 59 6.08 10.70 -23.24
CA GLU A 59 5.93 11.37 -21.95
C GLU A 59 6.68 10.62 -20.84
N LEU A 60 7.54 11.34 -20.11
CA LEU A 60 8.16 10.87 -18.88
C LEU A 60 7.32 11.33 -17.69
N TRP A 61 7.17 10.44 -16.70
CA TRP A 61 6.28 10.67 -15.55
C TRP A 61 7.05 11.06 -14.30
N GLY A 62 6.45 11.88 -13.45
CA GLY A 62 7.03 12.31 -12.17
C GLY A 62 7.59 11.16 -11.35
N ILE A 63 8.74 11.40 -10.72
CA ILE A 63 9.39 10.46 -9.81
C ILE A 63 8.62 10.49 -8.49
N GLU A 64 8.01 9.37 -8.13
CA GLU A 64 7.41 9.21 -6.80
C GLU A 64 8.50 8.97 -5.75
N ARG A 65 9.54 8.20 -6.11
CA ARG A 65 10.57 7.77 -5.16
C ARG A 65 11.82 7.26 -5.84
N PHE A 66 12.98 7.73 -5.39
CA PHE A 66 14.25 7.06 -5.62
C PHE A 66 14.40 5.86 -4.68
N LEU A 67 14.80 4.74 -5.24
CA LEU A 67 14.98 3.49 -4.52
C LEU A 67 16.28 3.51 -3.72
N SER A 68 16.21 3.05 -2.49
CA SER A 68 17.39 2.80 -1.65
C SER A 68 18.12 1.53 -2.08
N ILE A 69 19.34 1.32 -1.61
CA ILE A 69 20.08 0.10 -1.94
C ILE A 69 19.31 -1.18 -1.55
N GLY A 70 18.60 -1.15 -0.42
CA GLY A 70 17.81 -2.28 0.06
C GLY A 70 16.64 -2.57 -0.88
N ASP A 71 16.03 -1.53 -1.46
CA ASP A 71 14.93 -1.70 -2.40
C ASP A 71 15.42 -2.21 -3.75
N VAL A 72 16.55 -1.70 -4.22
CA VAL A 72 17.18 -2.13 -5.47
C VAL A 72 17.53 -3.62 -5.40
N ILE A 73 18.16 -4.06 -4.30
CA ILE A 73 18.47 -5.48 -4.05
C ILE A 73 17.18 -6.30 -4.02
N LEU A 74 16.17 -5.82 -3.29
CA LEU A 74 14.89 -6.52 -3.13
C LEU A 74 14.20 -6.73 -4.49
N GLN A 75 14.10 -5.69 -5.31
CA GLN A 75 13.51 -5.76 -6.65
C GLN A 75 14.25 -6.72 -7.59
N LYS A 76 15.58 -6.80 -7.47
CA LYS A 76 16.40 -7.70 -8.29
C LYS A 76 16.20 -9.15 -7.94
N GLN A 77 16.13 -9.45 -6.64
CA GLN A 77 16.11 -10.83 -6.15
C GLN A 77 14.69 -11.39 -6.05
N TYR A 78 13.68 -10.53 -5.95
CA TYR A 78 12.30 -10.94 -5.72
C TYR A 78 11.33 -10.16 -6.60
N PRO A 79 10.39 -10.84 -7.30
CA PRO A 79 9.36 -10.18 -8.07
C PRO A 79 8.39 -9.46 -7.12
N MET A 80 8.53 -8.14 -7.04
CA MET A 80 7.59 -7.25 -6.38
C MET A 80 6.58 -6.70 -7.38
N THR A 81 5.51 -6.08 -6.86
CA THR A 81 4.60 -5.26 -7.69
C THR A 81 5.32 -4.00 -8.18
N TYR A 82 5.12 -3.61 -9.44
CA TYR A 82 5.83 -2.53 -10.13
C TYR A 82 7.31 -2.84 -10.34
N THR A 83 7.58 -3.96 -11.01
CA THR A 83 8.95 -4.40 -11.35
C THR A 83 9.12 -4.64 -12.83
N LEU A 84 10.37 -4.92 -13.24
CA LEU A 84 10.69 -5.41 -14.58
C LEU A 84 9.94 -6.71 -14.95
N ASN A 85 9.41 -7.44 -13.96
CA ASN A 85 8.63 -8.66 -14.21
C ASN A 85 7.21 -8.37 -14.69
N ASP A 86 6.72 -7.14 -14.53
CA ASP A 86 5.42 -6.70 -15.05
C ASP A 86 5.50 -6.27 -16.53
N ILE A 87 6.69 -6.36 -17.15
CA ILE A 87 6.93 -5.99 -18.54
C ILE A 87 7.11 -7.27 -19.37
N ASP A 88 6.40 -7.33 -20.50
CA ASP A 88 6.47 -8.44 -21.43
C ASP A 88 7.88 -8.56 -22.02
N GLN A 89 8.35 -9.79 -22.24
CA GLN A 89 9.71 -10.04 -22.73
C GLN A 89 9.99 -9.33 -24.07
N GLU A 90 8.97 -9.21 -24.92
CA GLU A 90 9.05 -8.60 -26.25
C GLU A 90 9.39 -7.10 -26.19
N ASP A 91 9.04 -6.40 -25.11
CA ASP A 91 9.31 -4.96 -24.95
C ASP A 91 10.80 -4.65 -24.72
N PHE A 92 11.59 -5.65 -24.35
CA PHE A 92 13.04 -5.49 -24.13
C PHE A 92 13.85 -5.59 -25.42
N GLU A 93 13.31 -6.26 -26.44
CA GLU A 93 13.99 -6.57 -27.70
C GLU A 93 14.34 -5.32 -28.54
N PRO A 94 13.48 -4.29 -28.68
CA PRO A 94 13.78 -3.09 -29.48
C PRO A 94 15.06 -2.37 -29.05
N HIS A 95 15.39 -2.48 -27.76
CA HIS A 95 16.55 -1.84 -27.14
C HIS A 95 17.68 -2.81 -26.82
N ASN A 96 17.54 -4.09 -27.19
CA ASN A 96 18.47 -5.17 -26.87
C ASN A 96 18.82 -5.21 -25.37
N LEU A 97 17.79 -5.09 -24.52
CA LEU A 97 17.96 -5.00 -23.06
C LEU A 97 18.05 -6.39 -22.45
N ASN A 98 19.13 -6.64 -21.72
CA ASN A 98 19.26 -7.83 -20.90
C ASN A 98 18.72 -7.56 -19.49
N LYS A 99 17.60 -8.19 -19.12
CA LYS A 99 16.97 -8.13 -17.78
C LYS A 99 17.96 -8.35 -16.64
N ASP A 100 18.98 -9.19 -16.84
CA ASP A 100 19.97 -9.47 -15.80
C ASP A 100 20.89 -8.28 -15.49
N LEU A 101 21.01 -7.34 -16.43
CA LEU A 101 21.85 -6.15 -16.34
C LEU A 101 21.03 -4.87 -16.12
N LEU A 102 19.74 -4.98 -15.81
CA LEU A 102 18.90 -3.82 -15.51
C LEU A 102 18.87 -3.54 -14.02
N LEU A 103 19.02 -2.26 -13.65
CA LEU A 103 18.95 -1.79 -12.28
C LEU A 103 17.88 -0.70 -12.18
N VAL A 104 16.74 -1.03 -11.58
CA VAL A 104 15.68 -0.07 -11.29
C VAL A 104 16.13 0.85 -10.16
N PHE A 105 16.16 2.16 -10.41
CA PHE A 105 16.63 3.14 -9.42
C PHE A 105 15.54 4.10 -8.93
N ALA A 106 14.40 4.17 -9.62
CA ALA A 106 13.28 5.00 -9.17
C ALA A 106 11.92 4.45 -9.64
N LEU A 107 10.89 4.73 -8.84
CA LEU A 107 9.48 4.56 -9.18
C LEU A 107 8.95 5.89 -9.70
N GLY A 108 8.25 5.85 -10.83
CA GLY A 108 7.48 6.97 -11.36
C GLY A 108 5.98 6.71 -11.27
N GLU A 109 5.17 7.76 -11.40
CA GLU A 109 3.71 7.69 -11.24
C GLU A 109 3.03 6.63 -12.15
N ARG A 110 3.62 6.33 -13.31
CA ARG A 110 3.10 5.36 -14.26
C ARG A 110 4.09 4.29 -14.68
N GLY A 111 5.18 4.12 -13.94
CA GLY A 111 6.26 3.29 -14.45
C GLY A 111 7.48 3.22 -13.56
N ILE A 112 8.58 2.75 -14.14
CA ILE A 112 9.87 2.62 -13.45
C ILE A 112 11.00 3.19 -14.29
N TYR A 113 11.97 3.78 -13.61
CA TYR A 113 13.23 4.23 -14.20
C TYR A 113 14.35 3.25 -13.86
N PHE A 114 15.13 2.87 -14.86
CA PHE A 114 16.21 1.90 -14.68
C PHE A 114 17.44 2.25 -15.52
N PHE A 115 18.59 1.81 -15.03
CA PHE A 115 19.83 1.80 -15.80
C PHE A 115 20.00 0.50 -16.57
N HIS A 116 20.61 0.58 -17.75
CA HIS A 116 21.24 -0.55 -18.40
C HIS A 116 22.71 -0.62 -17.99
N LEU A 117 23.17 -1.76 -17.45
CA LEU A 117 24.53 -1.95 -16.94
C LEU A 117 25.41 -2.79 -17.88
N SER A 118 25.02 -2.92 -19.15
CA SER A 118 25.86 -3.58 -20.16
C SER A 118 27.01 -2.70 -20.59
N GLU A 119 28.12 -3.29 -21.05
CA GLU A 119 29.33 -2.56 -21.42
C GLU A 119 29.09 -1.51 -22.53
N ASN A 120 28.21 -1.79 -23.48
CA ASN A 120 27.97 -0.93 -24.65
C ASN A 120 26.99 0.23 -24.39
N ASP A 121 26.27 0.20 -23.27
CA ASP A 121 25.20 1.16 -22.95
C ASP A 121 25.17 1.44 -21.43
N PHE A 122 26.35 1.38 -20.81
CA PHE A 122 26.51 1.42 -19.36
C PHE A 122 26.02 2.74 -18.77
N GLY A 123 25.07 2.65 -17.83
CA GLY A 123 24.49 3.80 -17.14
C GLY A 123 23.48 4.58 -17.97
N GLN A 124 23.10 4.08 -19.16
CA GLN A 124 22.00 4.65 -19.91
C GLN A 124 20.68 4.48 -19.14
N ILE A 125 19.90 5.55 -19.07
CA ILE A 125 18.60 5.56 -18.40
C ILE A 125 17.49 5.23 -19.39
N TYR A 126 16.58 4.38 -18.95
CA TYR A 126 15.34 4.03 -19.61
C TYR A 126 14.16 4.25 -18.65
N PHE A 127 12.99 4.47 -19.23
CA PHE A 127 11.71 4.52 -18.52
C PHE A 127 10.77 3.47 -19.11
N ALA A 128 10.22 2.58 -18.27
CA ALA A 128 9.15 1.68 -18.67
C ALA A 128 7.81 2.24 -18.21
N ASN A 129 6.92 2.54 -19.15
CA ASN A 129 5.57 3.04 -18.89
C ASN A 129 4.55 1.89 -18.88
N TYR A 130 3.82 1.73 -17.78
CA TYR A 130 2.81 0.70 -17.60
C TYR A 130 1.39 1.13 -18.01
N SER A 131 1.18 2.39 -18.38
CA SER A 131 -0.16 2.94 -18.59
C SER A 131 -0.18 4.07 -19.61
N GLY A 132 -0.48 3.69 -20.87
CA GLY A 132 -0.84 4.62 -21.95
C GLY A 132 0.32 5.24 -22.72
N GLY A 133 1.54 4.70 -22.59
CA GLY A 133 2.73 5.15 -23.34
C GLY A 133 3.32 4.07 -24.25
N ASP A 134 4.47 4.37 -24.85
CA ASP A 134 5.18 3.53 -25.84
C ASP A 134 5.98 2.36 -25.22
N GLY A 135 5.59 1.87 -24.04
CA GLY A 135 6.31 0.81 -23.32
C GLY A 135 7.65 1.30 -22.75
N ILE A 136 8.76 0.67 -23.16
CA ILE A 136 10.12 1.07 -22.74
C ILE A 136 10.67 2.13 -23.69
N VAL A 137 11.09 3.27 -23.09
CA VAL A 137 11.69 4.37 -23.82
C VAL A 137 13.07 4.75 -23.28
N LYS A 138 14.02 5.01 -24.20
CA LYS A 138 15.34 5.56 -23.88
C LYS A 138 15.24 7.02 -23.49
N VAL A 139 15.79 7.40 -22.33
CA VAL A 139 15.85 8.81 -21.90
C VAL A 139 17.08 9.47 -22.54
N LYS A 140 16.92 10.64 -23.18
CA LYS A 140 18.01 11.34 -23.89
C LYS A 140 18.91 12.12 -22.93
N THR A 141 19.51 11.39 -22.00
CA THR A 141 20.48 11.89 -21.02
C THR A 141 21.86 11.29 -21.27
N LYS A 142 22.92 11.99 -20.90
CA LYS A 142 24.30 11.49 -20.94
C LYS A 142 24.78 10.98 -19.59
N SER A 143 24.08 11.32 -18.50
CA SER A 143 24.50 10.96 -17.15
C SER A 143 23.34 11.01 -16.15
N PHE A 144 23.51 10.35 -15.00
CA PHE A 144 22.51 10.40 -13.94
C PHE A 144 22.38 11.82 -13.35
N LYS A 145 23.48 12.56 -13.27
CA LYS A 145 23.50 13.96 -12.84
C LYS A 145 22.76 14.87 -13.81
N GLU A 146 22.88 14.66 -15.11
CA GLU A 146 22.08 15.39 -16.11
C GLU A 146 20.58 15.09 -15.93
N PHE A 147 20.22 13.83 -15.70
CA PHE A 147 18.85 13.45 -15.37
C PHE A 147 18.33 14.15 -14.11
N LEU A 148 19.08 14.12 -13.00
CA LEU A 148 18.70 14.80 -11.75
C LEU A 148 18.53 16.31 -11.94
N ASN A 149 19.43 16.93 -12.71
CA ASN A 149 19.36 18.37 -13.01
C ASN A 149 18.17 18.75 -13.92
N SER A 150 17.54 17.77 -14.56
CA SER A 150 16.35 17.99 -15.40
C SER A 150 15.03 17.97 -14.62
N LEU A 151 15.07 17.63 -13.32
CA LEU A 151 13.85 17.58 -12.51
C LEU A 151 13.29 18.98 -12.29
N ASP A 152 11.99 19.10 -12.52
CA ASP A 152 11.21 20.33 -12.37
C ASP A 152 9.83 20.03 -11.75
N LEU A 153 9.04 21.07 -11.55
CA LEU A 153 7.62 20.95 -11.24
C LEU A 153 6.89 20.38 -12.45
N TRP A 154 5.76 19.75 -12.17
CA TRP A 154 4.90 19.21 -13.21
C TRP A 154 4.46 20.32 -14.17
N GLU A 155 4.52 20.05 -15.48
CA GLU A 155 4.26 21.03 -16.54
C GLU A 155 2.86 21.67 -16.51
N TRP A 156 1.86 21.00 -15.91
CA TRP A 156 0.51 21.54 -15.75
C TRP A 156 0.26 22.17 -14.39
N SER A 157 1.28 22.23 -13.54
CA SER A 157 1.20 22.91 -12.26
C SER A 157 1.28 24.42 -12.46
N ASP A 158 0.33 25.15 -11.89
CA ASP A 158 0.43 26.61 -11.74
C ASP A 158 1.40 27.01 -10.62
N GLU A 159 1.97 26.03 -9.90
CA GLU A 159 2.92 26.28 -8.83
C GLU A 159 4.28 26.72 -9.36
N GLU A 160 4.88 27.71 -8.69
CA GLU A 160 6.24 28.13 -8.94
C GLU A 160 7.23 27.35 -8.07
N TYR A 161 8.44 27.13 -8.60
CA TYR A 161 9.51 26.49 -7.84
C TYR A 161 9.80 27.25 -6.55
N ASN A 162 9.72 26.55 -5.42
CA ASN A 162 10.00 27.10 -4.11
C ASN A 162 11.40 26.68 -3.64
N PRO A 163 12.42 27.57 -3.70
CA PRO A 163 13.76 27.26 -3.21
C PRO A 163 13.81 26.98 -1.70
N ASN A 164 12.80 27.43 -0.96
CA ASN A 164 12.64 27.21 0.47
C ASN A 164 11.66 26.07 0.78
N PHE A 165 11.31 25.23 -0.21
CA PHE A 165 10.42 24.09 -0.02
C PHE A 165 10.92 23.22 1.14
N LYS A 166 10.00 22.87 2.03
CA LYS A 166 10.23 21.94 3.12
C LYS A 166 9.20 20.84 2.97
N PHE A 167 9.62 19.60 3.19
CA PHE A 167 8.70 18.49 3.34
C PHE A 167 7.96 18.66 4.70
N GLU A 168 6.97 19.55 4.75
CA GLU A 168 6.22 19.88 5.96
C GLU A 168 5.12 18.86 6.19
N LYS A 169 5.42 17.89 7.08
CA LYS A 169 4.72 16.60 7.21
C LYS A 169 4.84 15.83 5.88
N PRO A 170 5.33 14.56 5.89
CA PRO A 170 5.17 13.76 4.69
C PRO A 170 3.68 13.76 4.39
N TYR A 171 3.29 14.10 3.16
CA TYR A 171 1.96 13.76 2.66
C TYR A 171 1.72 12.33 3.14
N CYS A 172 0.76 12.10 4.04
CA CYS A 172 0.66 10.79 4.71
C CYS A 172 0.42 9.66 3.69
N THR A 173 0.20 9.98 2.42
CA THR A 173 0.13 9.07 1.27
C THR A 173 1.48 8.68 0.69
N GLU A 174 2.54 9.47 0.89
CA GLU A 174 3.85 9.32 0.25
C GLU A 174 4.90 8.65 1.15
N ASN A 175 4.70 8.65 2.48
CA ASN A 175 5.64 8.00 3.39
C ASN A 175 5.79 6.52 3.02
N LYS A 176 7.04 6.05 2.88
CA LYS A 176 7.36 4.71 2.41
C LYS A 176 6.63 3.62 3.20
N ILE A 177 6.46 3.82 4.50
CA ILE A 177 5.75 2.89 5.39
C ILE A 177 4.26 2.71 5.03
N ILE A 178 3.67 3.57 4.22
CA ILE A 178 2.26 3.49 3.78
C ILE A 178 2.14 2.87 2.37
N GLN A 179 3.25 2.77 1.63
CA GLN A 179 3.37 2.13 0.34
C GLN A 179 3.55 0.61 0.51
N THR A 180 2.48 -0.09 0.92
CA THR A 180 2.53 -1.51 1.34
C THR A 180 3.13 -2.47 0.31
N HIS A 181 3.03 -2.14 -0.99
CA HIS A 181 3.60 -2.94 -2.07
C HIS A 181 5.13 -3.03 -1.99
N LEU A 182 5.80 -2.05 -1.39
CA LEU A 182 7.25 -2.04 -1.17
C LEU A 182 7.73 -3.09 -0.15
N PHE A 183 6.81 -3.72 0.58
CA PHE A 183 7.10 -4.76 1.57
C PHE A 183 6.39 -6.08 1.25
N HIS A 184 5.83 -6.20 0.04
CA HIS A 184 5.06 -7.36 -0.36
C HIS A 184 5.92 -8.38 -1.12
N THR A 185 6.38 -9.39 -0.39
CA THR A 185 7.19 -10.49 -0.92
C THR A 185 6.47 -11.83 -0.70
N PRO A 186 5.46 -12.17 -1.52
CA PRO A 186 4.58 -13.32 -1.23
C PRO A 186 5.32 -14.65 -1.19
N ASN A 187 6.37 -14.81 -2.00
CA ASN A 187 7.20 -16.01 -2.06
C ASN A 187 8.27 -16.07 -0.96
N ASN A 188 8.55 -14.95 -0.29
CA ASN A 188 9.49 -14.88 0.85
C ASN A 188 9.05 -13.79 1.85
N PRO A 189 8.00 -14.03 2.66
CA PRO A 189 7.42 -12.99 3.51
C PRO A 189 8.37 -12.41 4.57
N GLU A 190 9.35 -13.20 5.01
CA GLU A 190 10.34 -12.76 6.02
C GLU A 190 11.19 -11.60 5.51
N LEU A 191 11.53 -11.60 4.22
CA LEU A 191 12.35 -10.55 3.63
C LEU A 191 11.61 -9.20 3.60
N GLY A 192 10.37 -9.18 3.11
CA GLY A 192 9.54 -7.98 3.12
C GLY A 192 9.27 -7.50 4.55
N PHE A 193 9.18 -8.41 5.52
CA PHE A 193 9.08 -8.05 6.92
C PHE A 193 10.39 -7.46 7.50
N ASN A 194 11.55 -7.97 7.11
CA ASN A 194 12.83 -7.38 7.50
C ASN A 194 12.99 -5.96 6.96
N ARG A 195 12.67 -5.75 5.68
CA ARG A 195 12.66 -4.43 5.06
C ARG A 195 11.70 -3.47 5.77
N PHE A 196 10.51 -3.96 6.10
CA PHE A 196 9.53 -3.20 6.87
C PHE A 196 10.08 -2.74 8.24
N LYS A 197 10.78 -3.61 8.98
CA LYS A 197 11.36 -3.26 10.29
C LYS A 197 12.41 -2.15 10.17
N GLU A 198 13.24 -2.18 9.13
CA GLU A 198 14.27 -1.17 8.87
C GLU A 198 13.63 0.21 8.66
N VAL A 199 12.61 0.30 7.81
CA VAL A 199 11.88 1.55 7.55
C VAL A 199 11.16 2.06 8.81
N VAL A 200 10.57 1.17 9.60
CA VAL A 200 9.95 1.55 10.88
C VAL A 200 10.98 2.14 11.85
N GLU A 201 12.20 1.59 11.89
CA GLU A 201 13.27 2.12 12.74
C GLU A 201 13.65 3.55 12.35
N VAL A 202 13.80 3.80 11.04
CA VAL A 202 14.05 5.16 10.52
C VAL A 202 12.93 6.10 10.90
N LEU A 203 11.67 5.68 10.71
CA LEU A 203 10.51 6.49 11.05
C LEU A 203 10.48 6.83 12.55
N CYS A 204 10.79 5.87 13.42
CA CYS A 204 10.86 6.11 14.87
C CYS A 204 11.94 7.13 15.25
N ASN A 205 13.07 7.12 14.55
CA ASN A 205 14.21 7.97 14.86
C ASN A 205 14.08 9.38 14.27
N VAL A 206 13.61 9.47 13.01
CA VAL A 206 13.56 10.73 12.26
C VAL A 206 12.21 11.43 12.42
N GLN A 207 11.12 10.68 12.58
CA GLN A 207 9.75 11.19 12.63
C GLN A 207 8.90 10.52 13.74
N PRO A 208 9.30 10.65 15.02
CA PRO A 208 8.66 9.93 16.14
C PRO A 208 7.19 10.28 16.39
N GLU A 209 6.68 11.37 15.84
CA GLU A 209 5.24 11.68 15.90
C GLU A 209 4.45 10.95 14.80
N GLU A 210 5.06 10.68 13.64
CA GLU A 210 4.38 10.02 12.53
C GLU A 210 4.08 8.55 12.84
N ILE A 211 4.93 7.87 13.61
CA ILE A 211 4.67 6.49 14.08
C ILE A 211 3.37 6.38 14.89
N LYS A 212 2.90 7.48 15.51
CA LYS A 212 1.63 7.52 16.26
C LYS A 212 0.41 7.63 15.34
N ASN A 213 0.60 7.81 14.04
CA ASN A 213 -0.47 7.89 13.07
C ASN A 213 -1.19 6.53 12.94
N ALA A 214 -2.47 6.49 13.35
CA ALA A 214 -3.28 5.28 13.30
C ALA A 214 -3.49 4.73 11.87
N ASN A 215 -3.25 5.54 10.83
CA ASN A 215 -3.33 5.08 9.44
C ASN A 215 -2.21 4.08 9.08
N ILE A 216 -1.04 4.14 9.73
CA ILE A 216 0.06 3.21 9.47
C ILE A 216 -0.36 1.77 9.79
N PRO A 217 -0.71 1.41 11.05
CA PRO A 217 -1.10 0.04 11.36
C PRO A 217 -2.38 -0.38 10.60
N HIS A 218 -3.28 0.56 10.28
CA HIS A 218 -4.45 0.26 9.46
C HIS A 218 -4.09 -0.36 8.10
N LYS A 219 -3.01 0.09 7.43
CA LYS A 219 -2.54 -0.47 6.15
C LYS A 219 -2.09 -1.93 6.26
N TYR A 220 -1.69 -2.37 7.46
CA TYR A 220 -1.15 -3.69 7.73
C TYR A 220 -2.10 -4.59 8.51
N ILE A 221 -3.38 -4.25 8.62
CA ILE A 221 -4.36 -4.97 9.45
C ILE A 221 -4.47 -6.47 9.16
N ASN A 222 -4.07 -6.91 7.96
CA ASN A 222 -4.09 -8.32 7.56
C ASN A 222 -2.77 -9.06 7.77
N ASP A 223 -1.73 -8.40 8.31
CA ASP A 223 -0.38 -8.92 8.54
C ASP A 223 -0.04 -8.83 10.03
N ILE A 224 -0.26 -9.92 10.76
CA ILE A 224 -0.09 -9.97 12.23
C ILE A 224 1.35 -9.61 12.62
N SER A 225 2.35 -10.11 11.90
CA SER A 225 3.76 -9.88 12.20
C SER A 225 4.12 -8.39 12.11
N LYS A 226 3.62 -7.70 11.09
CA LYS A 226 3.80 -6.24 10.94
C LYS A 226 3.04 -5.47 12.03
N ILE A 227 1.80 -5.86 12.35
CA ILE A 227 1.03 -5.25 13.44
C ILE A 227 1.72 -5.42 14.79
N GLU A 228 2.24 -6.61 15.09
CA GLU A 228 3.00 -6.88 16.31
C GLU A 228 4.21 -5.97 16.45
N HIS A 229 4.95 -5.81 15.35
CA HIS A 229 6.12 -4.94 15.33
C HIS A 229 5.73 -3.47 15.56
N LEU A 230 4.69 -2.97 14.89
CA LEU A 230 4.18 -1.60 15.07
C LEU A 230 3.71 -1.34 16.50
N ILE A 231 2.99 -2.30 17.11
CA ILE A 231 2.56 -2.20 18.51
C ILE A 231 3.78 -2.09 19.44
N LYS A 232 4.80 -2.93 19.22
CA LYS A 232 6.06 -2.88 20.00
C LYS A 232 6.75 -1.52 19.88
N LYS A 233 6.56 -0.81 18.77
CA LYS A 233 7.10 0.54 18.50
C LYS A 233 6.19 1.68 18.98
N GLY A 234 5.09 1.37 19.66
CA GLY A 234 4.20 2.36 20.26
C GLY A 234 3.18 2.97 19.29
N CYS A 235 2.90 2.33 18.16
CA CYS A 235 1.89 2.80 17.22
C CYS A 235 0.49 2.83 17.86
N ASN A 236 -0.31 3.82 17.46
CA ASN A 236 -1.72 3.90 17.85
C ASN A 236 -2.54 2.83 17.11
N THR A 237 -3.16 1.93 17.86
CA THR A 237 -3.98 0.83 17.33
C THR A 237 -5.48 1.00 17.52
N ASP A 238 -5.94 2.14 18.04
CA ASP A 238 -7.37 2.37 18.34
C ASP A 238 -8.27 2.19 17.10
N VAL A 239 -7.76 2.43 15.89
CA VAL A 239 -8.53 2.26 14.64
C VAL A 239 -8.64 0.80 14.17
N LEU A 240 -7.78 -0.10 14.65
CA LEU A 240 -7.61 -1.42 14.02
C LEU A 240 -8.87 -2.26 14.05
N LEU A 241 -9.59 -2.26 15.18
CA LEU A 241 -10.88 -2.96 15.29
C LEU A 241 -11.89 -2.38 14.31
N SER A 242 -12.00 -1.06 14.16
CA SER A 242 -12.93 -0.42 13.23
C SER A 242 -12.73 -0.82 11.76
N SER A 243 -11.52 -1.24 11.39
CA SER A 243 -11.15 -1.57 10.00
C SER A 243 -10.92 -3.06 9.73
N ALA A 244 -10.75 -3.89 10.76
CA ALA A 244 -10.54 -5.31 10.58
C ALA A 244 -11.73 -5.97 9.85
N ARG A 245 -11.43 -6.94 8.99
CA ARG A 245 -12.43 -7.69 8.19
C ARG A 245 -12.31 -9.22 8.34
N LYS A 246 -11.40 -9.68 9.20
CA LYS A 246 -11.15 -11.10 9.45
C LYS A 246 -11.37 -11.40 10.93
N SER A 247 -12.26 -12.33 11.23
CA SER A 247 -12.61 -12.74 12.60
C SER A 247 -11.38 -13.15 13.42
N LYS A 248 -10.44 -13.89 12.82
CA LYS A 248 -9.15 -14.27 13.45
C LYS A 248 -8.31 -13.07 13.89
N ILE A 249 -8.26 -12.00 13.09
CA ILE A 249 -7.53 -10.77 13.42
C ILE A 249 -8.25 -10.02 14.54
N ILE A 250 -9.57 -9.89 14.48
CA ILE A 250 -10.36 -9.23 15.53
C ILE A 250 -10.18 -9.95 16.86
N LYS A 251 -10.30 -11.28 16.86
CA LYS A 251 -10.06 -12.12 18.04
C LYS A 251 -8.66 -11.88 18.61
N TYR A 252 -7.64 -11.88 17.77
CA TYR A 252 -6.26 -11.60 18.17
C TYR A 252 -6.13 -10.20 18.81
N LEU A 253 -6.69 -9.15 18.20
CA LEU A 253 -6.64 -7.78 18.71
C LEU A 253 -7.33 -7.64 20.08
N ILE A 254 -8.43 -8.36 20.30
CA ILE A 254 -9.14 -8.36 21.59
C ILE A 254 -8.36 -9.16 22.63
N GLU A 255 -8.09 -10.44 22.36
CA GLU A 255 -7.56 -11.36 23.37
C GLU A 255 -6.08 -11.14 23.67
N GLN A 256 -5.28 -10.84 22.65
CA GLN A 256 -3.83 -10.75 22.78
C GLN A 256 -3.35 -9.31 22.97
N LYS A 257 -4.12 -8.31 22.51
CA LYS A 257 -3.75 -6.88 22.62
C LYS A 257 -4.67 -6.07 23.52
N GLY A 258 -5.73 -6.67 24.07
CA GLY A 258 -6.62 -6.01 25.01
C GLY A 258 -7.42 -4.85 24.41
N LEU A 259 -7.61 -4.83 23.09
CA LEU A 259 -8.45 -3.81 22.46
C LEU A 259 -9.93 -4.11 22.74
N ASP A 260 -10.70 -3.05 23.02
CA ASP A 260 -12.13 -3.14 23.32
C ASP A 260 -12.97 -2.87 22.07
N ILE A 261 -13.71 -3.89 21.62
CA ILE A 261 -14.63 -3.81 20.47
C ILE A 261 -15.83 -2.89 20.72
N ASN A 262 -16.09 -2.55 21.98
CA ASN A 262 -17.18 -1.66 22.41
C ASN A 262 -16.69 -0.23 22.67
N LYS A 263 -15.39 0.06 22.46
CA LYS A 263 -14.86 1.43 22.54
C LYS A 263 -15.00 2.13 21.18
N THR A 264 -15.37 3.40 21.19
CA THR A 264 -15.44 4.19 19.96
C THR A 264 -14.06 4.68 19.50
N TYR A 265 -13.88 4.75 18.19
CA TYR A 265 -12.81 5.52 17.55
C TYR A 265 -13.44 6.63 16.71
N LYS A 266 -13.05 7.89 16.97
CA LYS A 266 -13.64 9.08 16.33
C LYS A 266 -15.20 9.07 16.37
N GLY A 267 -15.77 8.67 17.50
CA GLY A 267 -17.22 8.65 17.73
C GLY A 267 -17.99 7.50 17.07
N ARG A 268 -17.31 6.52 16.47
CA ARG A 268 -17.94 5.33 15.89
C ARG A 268 -17.47 4.04 16.56
N TYR A 269 -18.41 3.14 16.82
CA TYR A 269 -18.13 1.79 17.33
C TYR A 269 -17.65 0.87 16.18
N PRO A 270 -16.72 -0.07 16.43
CA PRO A 270 -16.37 -1.13 15.48
C PRO A 270 -17.60 -1.88 14.93
N LEU A 271 -18.54 -2.25 15.79
CA LEU A 271 -19.79 -2.92 15.38
C LEU A 271 -20.59 -2.10 14.35
N GLN A 272 -20.63 -0.77 14.48
CA GLN A 272 -21.28 0.08 13.47
C GLN A 272 -20.66 -0.08 12.10
N ASN A 273 -19.34 -0.21 12.02
CA ASN A 273 -18.63 -0.34 10.75
C ASN A 273 -18.80 -1.73 10.14
N TYR A 274 -18.91 -2.76 10.97
CA TYR A 274 -19.21 -4.13 10.52
C TYR A 274 -20.64 -4.26 10.00
N LEU A 275 -21.55 -3.37 10.40
CA LEU A 275 -22.95 -3.38 9.98
C LEU A 275 -23.29 -2.42 8.82
N THR A 276 -22.43 -1.43 8.53
CA THR A 276 -22.67 -0.48 7.42
C THR A 276 -22.27 -1.11 6.08
N VAL A 277 -23.19 -1.30 5.14
CA VAL A 277 -22.91 -1.90 3.82
C VAL A 277 -22.76 -0.85 2.73
N GLY A 278 -21.63 -0.85 2.01
CA GLY A 278 -21.35 0.05 0.88
C GLY A 278 -21.66 -0.54 -0.51
N SER A 279 -21.62 -1.86 -0.67
CA SER A 279 -21.89 -2.56 -1.94
C SER A 279 -22.47 -3.95 -1.70
N PRO A 280 -23.04 -4.62 -2.73
CA PRO A 280 -23.55 -5.99 -2.58
C PRO A 280 -22.49 -6.99 -2.10
N ASN A 281 -21.27 -6.95 -2.65
CA ASN A 281 -20.17 -7.81 -2.20
C ASN A 281 -19.74 -7.50 -0.75
N ASP A 282 -19.78 -6.23 -0.34
CA ASP A 282 -19.51 -5.82 1.04
C ASP A 282 -20.57 -6.38 2.01
N ALA A 283 -21.82 -6.58 1.56
CA ALA A 283 -22.85 -7.24 2.36
C ALA A 283 -22.47 -8.69 2.70
N LYS A 284 -22.00 -9.45 1.71
CA LYS A 284 -21.54 -10.84 1.92
C LYS A 284 -20.39 -10.89 2.94
N VAL A 285 -19.34 -10.10 2.71
CA VAL A 285 -18.14 -10.10 3.57
C VAL A 285 -18.50 -9.75 5.02
N LYS A 286 -19.35 -8.74 5.21
CA LYS A 286 -19.78 -8.29 6.55
C LYS A 286 -20.73 -9.27 7.24
N TYR A 287 -21.64 -9.88 6.48
CA TYR A 287 -22.54 -10.91 7.00
C TYR A 287 -21.75 -12.11 7.52
N GLN A 288 -20.80 -12.61 6.73
CA GLN A 288 -19.90 -13.68 7.13
C GLN A 288 -19.08 -13.30 8.36
N LEU A 289 -18.47 -12.10 8.37
CA LEU A 289 -17.70 -11.62 9.51
C LEU A 289 -18.53 -11.62 10.80
N LEU A 290 -19.74 -11.08 10.77
CA LEU A 290 -20.59 -11.03 11.97
C LEU A 290 -21.06 -12.41 12.42
N SER A 291 -21.36 -13.31 11.49
CA SER A 291 -21.64 -14.71 11.79
C SER A 291 -20.47 -15.35 12.55
N GLU A 292 -19.25 -15.21 12.02
CA GLU A 292 -18.03 -15.74 12.64
C GLU A 292 -17.73 -15.10 14.00
N LEU A 293 -17.94 -13.79 14.17
CA LEU A 293 -17.74 -13.13 15.47
C LEU A 293 -18.73 -13.61 16.53
N LEU A 294 -19.99 -13.83 16.14
CA LEU A 294 -21.02 -14.40 17.03
C LEU A 294 -20.72 -15.85 17.38
N GLU A 295 -20.26 -16.65 16.42
CA GLU A 295 -19.81 -18.03 16.63
C GLU A 295 -18.63 -18.11 17.60
N LEU A 296 -17.67 -17.21 17.45
CA LEU A 296 -16.52 -17.03 18.36
C LEU A 296 -16.91 -16.45 19.73
N LYS A 297 -18.19 -16.11 19.94
CA LYS A 297 -18.72 -15.51 21.18
C LYS A 297 -18.01 -14.20 21.56
N ILE A 298 -17.61 -13.41 20.57
CA ILE A 298 -17.07 -12.07 20.83
C ILE A 298 -18.20 -11.18 21.39
N GLU A 299 -17.97 -10.64 22.58
CA GLU A 299 -18.95 -9.79 23.28
C GLU A 299 -19.02 -8.40 22.65
N MET A 300 -20.03 -8.21 21.81
CA MET A 300 -20.36 -6.94 21.18
C MET A 300 -21.58 -6.34 21.86
N ASP A 301 -21.53 -5.06 22.21
CA ASP A 301 -22.67 -4.32 22.75
C ASP A 301 -23.62 -3.93 21.62
N TRP A 302 -24.80 -4.53 21.62
CA TRP A 302 -25.85 -4.29 20.62
C TRP A 302 -26.81 -3.16 21.01
N SER A 303 -26.70 -2.67 22.25
CA SER A 303 -27.56 -1.61 22.78
C SER A 303 -27.08 -0.21 22.40
N VAL A 304 -25.82 -0.09 21.99
CA VAL A 304 -25.25 1.20 21.60
C VAL A 304 -25.98 1.81 20.39
N THR A 305 -26.15 3.12 20.45
CA THR A 305 -26.55 3.96 19.32
C THR A 305 -25.39 4.89 19.00
N GLY A 306 -25.21 5.24 17.74
CA GLY A 306 -24.21 6.23 17.35
C GLY A 306 -24.66 7.05 16.16
N ASN A 307 -23.77 7.91 15.68
CA ASN A 307 -24.06 8.80 14.56
C ASN A 307 -23.41 8.30 13.27
N LYS A 308 -23.92 8.74 12.12
CA LYS A 308 -23.30 8.64 10.80
C LYS A 308 -22.11 9.62 10.69
N TYR A 309 -21.37 9.54 9.58
CA TYR A 309 -20.24 10.45 9.34
C TYR A 309 -20.64 11.92 9.22
N ASP A 310 -21.87 12.20 8.78
CA ASP A 310 -22.46 13.54 8.69
C ASP A 310 -22.99 14.06 10.03
N GLY A 311 -22.81 13.31 11.12
CA GLY A 311 -23.29 13.67 12.46
C GLY A 311 -24.77 13.35 12.72
N THR A 312 -25.53 12.87 11.74
CA THR A 312 -26.92 12.47 11.93
C THR A 312 -27.02 11.14 12.69
N PRO A 313 -28.12 10.86 13.42
CA PRO A 313 -28.31 9.56 14.07
C PRO A 313 -28.23 8.38 13.09
N ASP A 314 -27.47 7.35 13.46
CA ASP A 314 -27.42 6.07 12.75
C ASP A 314 -28.54 5.16 13.25
N PHE A 315 -28.89 4.11 12.49
CA PHE A 315 -29.87 3.13 12.94
C PHE A 315 -29.34 2.34 14.15
N PRO A 316 -30.22 1.87 15.06
CA PRO A 316 -29.84 0.93 16.11
C PRO A 316 -29.14 -0.32 15.54
N MET A 317 -28.19 -0.90 16.27
CA MET A 317 -27.35 -2.01 15.75
C MET A 317 -28.17 -3.22 15.29
N ILE A 318 -29.26 -3.54 15.99
CA ILE A 318 -30.16 -4.62 15.61
C ILE A 318 -30.87 -4.33 14.28
N GLU A 319 -31.34 -3.11 14.06
CA GLU A 319 -31.95 -2.72 12.78
C GLU A 319 -30.93 -2.77 11.64
N LYS A 320 -29.68 -2.36 11.89
CA LYS A 320 -28.61 -2.51 10.90
C LYS A 320 -28.29 -3.98 10.60
N LEU A 321 -28.39 -4.88 11.59
CA LEU A 321 -28.21 -6.32 11.38
C LEU A 321 -29.33 -6.90 10.51
N LYS A 322 -30.57 -6.46 10.70
CA LYS A 322 -31.70 -6.84 9.83
C LYS A 322 -31.44 -6.40 8.38
N ILE A 323 -31.06 -5.14 8.18
CA ILE A 323 -30.73 -4.60 6.86
C ILE A 323 -29.57 -5.37 6.21
N LEU A 324 -28.51 -5.69 6.98
CA LEU A 324 -27.39 -6.48 6.47
C LEU A 324 -27.85 -7.88 6.05
N ASN A 325 -28.67 -8.55 6.86
CA ASN A 325 -29.21 -9.87 6.56
C ASN A 325 -30.08 -9.85 5.29
N GLU A 326 -30.94 -8.85 5.11
CA GLU A 326 -31.74 -8.69 3.90
C GLU A 326 -30.87 -8.43 2.66
N LYS A 327 -29.88 -7.53 2.76
CA LYS A 327 -28.94 -7.26 1.66
C LYS A 327 -28.13 -8.49 1.27
N TYR A 328 -27.74 -9.32 2.25
CA TYR A 328 -27.05 -10.57 1.98
C TYR A 328 -27.96 -11.58 1.24
N LEU A 329 -29.21 -11.73 1.67
CA LEU A 329 -30.17 -12.60 0.98
C LEU A 329 -30.44 -12.14 -0.46
N GLN A 330 -30.55 -10.82 -0.67
CA GLN A 330 -30.71 -10.26 -2.01
C GLN A 330 -29.47 -10.53 -2.88
N TYR A 331 -28.27 -10.38 -2.32
CA TYR A 331 -27.02 -10.71 -3.02
C TYR A 331 -26.99 -12.16 -3.51
N GLU A 332 -27.39 -13.13 -2.69
CA GLU A 332 -27.45 -14.55 -3.10
C GLU A 332 -28.50 -14.81 -4.20
N ILE A 333 -29.64 -14.10 -4.17
CA ILE A 333 -30.65 -14.16 -5.23
C ILE A 333 -30.08 -13.62 -6.55
N ASP A 334 -29.41 -12.48 -6.49
CA ASP A 334 -28.83 -11.82 -7.66
C ASP A 334 -27.71 -12.65 -8.29
N GLU A 335 -26.80 -13.23 -7.48
CA GLU A 335 -25.77 -14.15 -7.95
C GLU A 335 -26.39 -15.38 -8.64
N LYS A 336 -27.41 -16.00 -8.03
CA LYS A 336 -28.11 -17.15 -8.62
C LYS A 336 -28.77 -16.78 -9.95
N ASN A 337 -29.43 -15.62 -10.03
CA ASN A 337 -30.06 -15.15 -11.26
C ASN A 337 -29.02 -14.87 -12.35
N TRP A 338 -27.86 -14.30 -11.99
CA TRP A 338 -26.74 -14.12 -12.92
C TRP A 338 -26.24 -15.45 -13.46
N TRP A 339 -26.09 -16.48 -12.60
CA TRP A 339 -25.65 -17.81 -13.03
C TRP A 339 -26.62 -18.42 -14.05
N ILE A 340 -27.93 -18.36 -13.76
CA ILE A 340 -28.98 -18.84 -14.67
C ILE A 340 -28.88 -18.13 -16.02
N LYS A 341 -28.69 -16.80 -16.02
CA LYS A 341 -28.60 -15.99 -17.24
C LYS A 341 -27.35 -16.29 -18.07
N ASN A 342 -26.20 -16.56 -17.43
CA ASN A 342 -24.90 -16.64 -18.11
C ASN A 342 -24.37 -18.07 -18.30
N GLY A 343 -25.08 -19.10 -17.80
CA GLY A 343 -24.77 -20.51 -18.02
C GLY A 343 -23.47 -21.02 -17.37
N LYS A 344 -22.83 -20.20 -16.53
CA LYS A 344 -21.63 -20.59 -15.76
C LYS A 344 -21.66 -19.93 -14.37
N PRO A 345 -21.11 -20.58 -13.33
CA PRO A 345 -20.96 -19.96 -12.03
C PRO A 345 -19.92 -18.83 -12.08
N THR A 346 -20.11 -17.79 -11.27
CA THR A 346 -19.14 -16.68 -11.07
C THR A 346 -17.89 -17.12 -10.30
N GLY A 347 -17.82 -18.39 -9.86
CA GLY A 347 -16.86 -18.84 -8.85
C GLY A 347 -17.28 -18.47 -7.41
N HIS A 348 -18.46 -17.87 -7.23
CA HIS A 348 -19.02 -17.56 -5.91
C HIS A 348 -19.36 -18.84 -5.14
N ILE A 349 -18.86 -18.91 -3.90
CA ILE A 349 -19.24 -19.92 -2.91
C ILE A 349 -20.25 -19.27 -1.97
N PRO A 350 -21.52 -19.74 -1.94
CA PRO A 350 -22.53 -19.25 -1.02
C PRO A 350 -22.10 -19.39 0.44
N TYR A 351 -22.35 -18.38 1.26
CA TYR A 351 -22.21 -18.55 2.70
C TYR A 351 -23.55 -19.10 3.25
N PRO A 352 -23.56 -20.19 4.02
CA PRO A 352 -24.81 -20.71 4.54
C PRO A 352 -25.48 -19.66 5.44
N LYS A 353 -26.81 -19.64 5.43
CA LYS A 353 -27.57 -18.78 6.32
C LYS A 353 -27.14 -19.02 7.77
N SER A 354 -26.77 -17.95 8.46
CA SER A 354 -26.16 -18.04 9.79
C SER A 354 -27.22 -18.22 10.87
N SER A 355 -27.21 -19.39 11.52
CA SER A 355 -28.06 -19.65 12.70
C SER A 355 -27.76 -18.72 13.87
N PHE A 356 -26.52 -18.20 13.97
CA PHE A 356 -26.13 -17.23 14.98
C PHE A 356 -26.79 -15.86 14.75
N ILE A 357 -26.80 -15.39 13.50
CA ILE A 357 -27.48 -14.14 13.13
C ILE A 357 -28.99 -14.30 13.29
N GLU A 358 -29.57 -15.41 12.84
CA GLU A 358 -31.00 -15.69 13.01
C GLU A 358 -31.40 -15.70 14.49
N LYS A 359 -30.64 -16.39 15.34
CA LYS A 359 -30.86 -16.38 16.78
C LYS A 359 -30.76 -14.98 17.36
N LYS A 360 -29.81 -14.16 16.90
CA LYS A 360 -29.66 -12.79 17.38
C LYS A 360 -30.85 -11.90 17.00
N LEU A 361 -31.37 -12.05 15.78
CA LEU A 361 -32.56 -11.35 15.29
C LEU A 361 -33.88 -11.89 15.90
N GLY A 362 -33.93 -13.17 16.24
CA GLY A 362 -35.08 -13.81 16.89
C GLY A 362 -35.18 -13.50 18.39
N ASN A 363 -34.03 -13.39 19.07
CA ASN A 363 -33.96 -13.01 20.50
C ASN A 363 -34.45 -11.58 20.77
N THR A 364 -34.57 -10.73 19.76
CA THR A 364 -35.09 -9.36 19.90
C THR A 364 -36.61 -9.25 19.85
N ASN A 365 -37.33 -10.36 19.59
CA ASN A 365 -38.80 -10.42 19.65
C ASN A 365 -39.34 -10.72 21.06
N ILE A 366 -38.51 -10.69 22.11
CA ILE A 366 -38.95 -10.91 23.49
C ILE A 366 -38.57 -9.69 24.33
N LYS A 367 -39.38 -8.63 24.25
CA LYS A 367 -40.01 -7.94 25.39
C LYS A 367 -40.74 -6.65 24.98
N THR A 368 -42.04 -6.66 25.21
CA THR A 368 -42.87 -5.65 25.91
C THR A 368 -44.28 -6.25 25.82
N ASP A 369 -44.80 -6.99 26.78
CA ASP A 369 -45.07 -6.76 28.21
C ASP A 369 -46.57 -7.01 28.37
N SER A 370 -46.87 -7.68 29.48
CA SER A 370 -48.17 -8.11 30.01
C SER A 370 -49.24 -7.05 30.07
#